data_AF-A0A7S1YD44-F1
#
_entry.id   AF-A0A7S1YD44-F1
#
_cell.length_a   1.000
_cell.length_b   1.000
_cell.length_c   1.000
_cell.angle_alpha   90.00
_cell.angle_beta   90.00
_cell.angle_gamma   90.00
#
_symmetry.space_group_name_H-M   'P 1'
#
loop_
_entity.id
_entity.type
_entity.pdbx_description
1 polymer ?
#
loop_
_entity_poly.entity_id
_entity_poly.type
_entity_poly.pdbx_seq_one_letter_code
_entity_poly.pdbx_strand_id
1 'polypeptide(L)'
;KEELQTRLTVDDAVREDMKEELIGLRDKFGIDRRTQILSEDGEVSEMDLVRNSRSVIVVTRGGYIKRMPLKTFESQGRGTRGKKGTDGSSENDVAHCFTCKDHDTLL
;
A
#
# COMPACT_ATOMS: atom_id res chain seq x y z
N LYS A 1 -53.17 -30.77 -23.77
CA LYS A 1 -53.44 -29.57 -24.61
C LYS A 1 -53.74 -28.35 -23.74
N GLU A 2 -54.51 -28.48 -22.66
CA GLU A 2 -54.75 -27.39 -21.69
C GLU A 2 -53.48 -26.89 -21.00
N GLU A 3 -52.60 -27.76 -20.49
CA GLU A 3 -51.34 -27.34 -19.83
C GLU A 3 -50.45 -26.43 -20.68
N LEU A 4 -50.29 -26.75 -21.97
CA LEU A 4 -49.49 -25.94 -22.89
C LEU A 4 -50.14 -24.56 -23.14
N GLN A 5 -51.47 -24.49 -23.14
CA GLN A 5 -52.19 -23.22 -23.25
C GLN A 5 -52.03 -22.40 -21.97
N THR A 6 -52.07 -23.03 -20.79
CA THR A 6 -51.80 -22.36 -19.51
C THR A 6 -50.40 -21.77 -19.47
N ARG A 7 -49.38 -22.53 -19.90
CA ARG A 7 -48.00 -22.04 -20.03
C ARG A 7 -47.86 -20.88 -21.02
N LEU A 8 -48.61 -20.87 -22.11
CA LEU A 8 -48.58 -19.77 -23.09
C LEU A 8 -49.31 -18.50 -22.63
N THR A 9 -50.18 -18.60 -21.63
CA THR A 9 -51.09 -17.50 -21.23
C THR A 9 -50.74 -16.93 -19.85
N VAL A 10 -50.15 -17.73 -18.97
CA VAL A 10 -49.79 -17.36 -17.60
C VAL A 10 -48.27 -17.28 -17.47
N ASP A 11 -47.77 -16.06 -17.30
CA ASP A 11 -46.34 -15.76 -17.24
C ASP A 11 -45.62 -16.45 -16.07
N ASP A 12 -46.32 -16.63 -14.94
CA ASP A 12 -45.77 -17.31 -13.76
C ASP A 12 -45.54 -18.80 -13.99
N ALA A 13 -46.38 -19.46 -14.80
CA ALA A 13 -46.18 -20.87 -15.14
C ALA A 13 -44.88 -21.07 -15.93
N VAL A 14 -44.54 -20.14 -16.82
CA VAL A 14 -43.28 -20.15 -17.56
C VAL A 14 -42.08 -19.88 -16.64
N ARG A 15 -42.21 -18.96 -15.68
CA ARG A 15 -41.13 -18.68 -14.71
C ARG A 15 -40.79 -19.88 -13.84
N GLU A 16 -41.80 -20.64 -13.41
CA GLU A 16 -41.56 -21.86 -12.62
C GLU A 16 -40.84 -22.93 -13.46
N ASP A 17 -41.28 -23.15 -14.70
CA ASP A 17 -40.57 -24.07 -15.62
C ASP A 17 -39.11 -23.63 -15.83
N MET A 18 -38.85 -22.34 -16.04
CA MET A 18 -37.49 -21.80 -16.19
C MET A 18 -36.63 -22.05 -14.93
N LYS A 19 -37.20 -21.89 -13.73
CA LYS A 19 -36.47 -22.18 -12.48
C LYS A 19 -36.12 -23.65 -12.38
N GLU A 20 -37.06 -24.54 -12.67
CA GLU A 20 -36.84 -25.99 -12.66
C GLU A 20 -35.73 -26.39 -13.62
N GLU A 21 -35.75 -25.85 -14.85
CA GLU A 21 -34.69 -26.09 -15.83
C GLU A 21 -33.32 -25.58 -15.36
N LEU A 22 -33.25 -24.36 -14.81
CA LEU A 22 -32.01 -23.78 -14.30
C LEU A 22 -31.45 -24.56 -13.10
N ILE A 23 -32.32 -25.04 -12.21
CA ILE A 23 -31.94 -25.92 -11.10
C ILE A 23 -31.43 -27.25 -11.63
N GLY A 24 -32.11 -27.85 -12.62
CA GLY A 24 -31.67 -29.09 -13.26
C GLY A 24 -30.30 -28.95 -13.93
N LEU A 25 -30.01 -27.81 -14.57
CA LEU A 25 -28.69 -27.51 -15.14
C LEU A 25 -27.62 -27.33 -14.06
N ARG A 26 -27.94 -26.63 -12.96
CA ARG A 26 -27.04 -26.47 -11.81
C ARG A 26 -26.69 -27.82 -11.21
N ASP A 27 -27.65 -28.72 -11.03
CA ASP A 27 -27.40 -30.01 -10.38
C ASP A 27 -26.61 -30.97 -11.29
N LYS A 28 -26.77 -30.83 -12.61
CA LYS A 28 -26.06 -31.67 -13.59
C LYS A 28 -24.62 -31.20 -13.87
N PHE A 29 -24.38 -29.90 -13.85
CA PHE A 29 -23.10 -29.31 -14.29
C PHE A 29 -22.41 -28.45 -13.23
N GLY A 30 -23.00 -28.30 -12.05
CA GLY A 30 -22.45 -27.55 -10.94
C GLY A 30 -21.17 -28.19 -10.43
N ILE A 31 -20.11 -27.37 -10.35
CA ILE A 31 -18.87 -27.72 -9.67
C ILE A 31 -18.62 -26.69 -8.57
N ASP A 32 -17.94 -27.12 -7.51
CA ASP A 32 -17.57 -26.20 -6.44
C ASP A 32 -16.66 -25.08 -6.95
N ARG A 33 -16.80 -23.90 -6.34
CA ARG A 33 -15.97 -22.75 -6.66
C ARG A 33 -14.53 -23.06 -6.29
N ARG A 34 -13.65 -23.08 -7.30
CA ARG A 34 -12.23 -23.42 -7.14
C ARG A 34 -11.41 -22.36 -6.38
N THR A 35 -11.91 -21.13 -6.30
CA THR A 35 -11.22 -20.00 -5.70
C THR A 35 -11.92 -19.54 -4.43
N GLN A 36 -11.15 -19.11 -3.44
CA GLN A 36 -11.69 -18.50 -2.23
C GLN A 36 -11.70 -16.97 -2.40
N ILE A 37 -12.73 -16.31 -1.88
CA ILE A 37 -12.72 -14.85 -1.72
C ILE A 37 -12.22 -14.61 -0.31
N LEU A 38 -10.99 -14.12 -0.20
CA LEU A 38 -10.43 -13.71 1.08
C LEU A 38 -10.92 -12.29 1.38
N SER A 39 -11.38 -12.06 2.60
CA SER A 39 -11.53 -10.72 3.14
C SER A 39 -10.14 -10.09 3.21
N GLU A 40 -9.99 -8.85 2.77
CA GLU A 40 -8.69 -8.18 2.68
C GLU A 40 -8.03 -8.10 4.07
N ASP A 41 -6.75 -8.50 4.16
CA ASP A 41 -5.93 -8.41 5.37
C ASP A 41 -5.51 -6.96 5.60
N GLY A 42 -6.42 -6.15 6.13
CA GLY A 42 -6.15 -4.81 6.62
C GLY A 42 -6.32 -3.68 5.60
N GLU A 43 -6.65 -2.48 6.11
CA GLU A 43 -6.70 -1.27 5.32
C GLU A 43 -5.27 -0.85 4.94
N VAL A 44 -4.99 -0.76 3.64
CA VAL A 44 -3.74 -0.17 3.13
C VAL A 44 -3.81 1.34 3.33
N SER A 45 -2.84 1.91 4.05
CA SER A 45 -2.76 3.35 4.23
C SER A 45 -2.07 4.01 3.03
N GLU A 46 -2.36 5.28 2.75
CA GLU A 46 -1.66 6.03 1.70
C GLU A 46 -0.14 6.06 1.91
N MET A 47 0.32 5.97 3.18
CA MET A 47 1.74 5.93 3.51
C MET A 47 2.41 4.65 3.00
N ASP A 48 1.70 3.53 2.92
CA ASP A 48 2.26 2.26 2.41
C ASP A 48 2.59 2.31 0.91
N LEU A 49 2.03 3.30 0.19
CA LEU A 49 2.36 3.56 -1.21
C LEU A 49 3.71 4.27 -1.37
N VAL A 50 4.21 4.91 -0.30
CA VAL A 50 5.50 5.60 -0.30
C VAL A 50 6.60 4.63 0.12
N ARG A 51 7.74 4.68 -0.59
CA ARG A 51 8.87 3.79 -0.29
C ARG A 51 9.51 4.18 1.04
N ASN A 52 9.41 3.30 2.03
CA ASN A 52 10.07 3.45 3.32
C ASN A 52 11.61 3.21 3.21
N SER A 53 12.34 4.21 2.70
CA SER A 53 13.77 4.13 2.43
C SER A 53 14.60 4.52 3.65
N ARG A 54 15.85 4.05 3.74
CA ARG A 54 16.78 4.43 4.81
C ARG A 54 17.52 5.73 4.49
N SER A 55 17.55 6.62 5.47
CA SER A 55 18.14 7.95 5.39
C SER A 55 19.02 8.23 6.61
N VAL A 56 19.98 9.16 6.47
CA VAL A 56 20.77 9.73 7.55
C VAL A 56 20.20 11.09 7.89
N ILE A 57 20.01 11.35 9.18
CA ILE A 57 19.64 12.66 9.73
C ILE A 57 20.85 13.24 10.45
N VAL A 58 21.20 14.47 10.09
CA VAL A 58 22.27 15.25 10.74
C VAL A 58 21.64 16.50 11.35
N VAL A 59 21.84 16.69 12.64
CA VAL A 59 21.40 17.85 13.40
C VAL A 59 22.63 18.63 13.86
N THR A 60 22.70 19.92 13.55
CA THR A 60 23.78 20.79 14.03
C THR A 60 23.44 21.42 15.38
N ARG A 61 24.45 21.93 16.11
CA ARG A 61 24.24 22.65 17.38
C ARG A 61 23.40 23.93 17.21
N GLY A 62 23.46 24.54 16.03
CA GLY A 62 22.63 25.69 15.65
C GLY A 62 21.20 25.34 15.23
N GLY A 63 20.78 24.07 15.35
CA GLY A 63 19.41 23.64 15.07
C GLY A 63 19.11 23.36 13.59
N TYR A 64 20.13 23.33 12.72
CA TYR A 64 19.94 22.94 11.32
C TYR A 64 19.79 21.42 11.20
N ILE A 65 18.74 20.97 10.52
CA ILE A 65 18.45 19.55 10.31
C ILE A 65 18.53 19.25 8.82
N LYS A 66 19.32 18.23 8.46
CA LYS A 66 19.45 17.75 7.08
C LYS A 66 19.19 16.25 6.99
N ARG A 67 18.30 15.85 6.07
CA ARG A 67 18.10 14.46 5.64
C ARG A 67 18.85 14.19 4.35
N MET A 68 19.57 13.07 4.29
CA MET A 68 20.18 12.58 3.05
C MET A 68 20.00 11.07 2.91
N PRO A 69 19.78 10.53 1.70
CA PRO A 69 19.81 9.10 1.49
C PRO A 69 21.16 8.51 1.92
N LEU A 70 21.16 7.31 2.51
CA LEU A 70 22.40 6.63 2.93
C LEU A 70 23.43 6.51 1.80
N LYS A 71 22.96 6.28 0.56
CA LYS A 71 23.82 6.18 -0.63
C LYS A 71 24.56 7.47 -0.97
N THR A 72 24.04 8.61 -0.54
CA THR A 72 24.64 9.93 -0.78
C THR A 72 25.54 10.35 0.39
N PHE A 73 25.35 9.73 1.56
CA PHE A 73 26.19 9.94 2.74
C PHE A 73 27.45 9.07 2.67
N GLU A 74 28.30 9.36 1.68
CA GLU A 74 29.62 8.76 1.59
C GLU A 74 30.66 9.62 2.29
N SER A 75 31.77 8.98 2.69
CA SER A 75 32.94 9.68 3.22
C SER A 75 33.44 10.66 2.17
N GLN A 76 33.15 11.94 2.34
CA GLN A 76 33.89 12.97 1.64
C GLN A 76 35.31 12.92 2.23
N GLY A 77 36.28 12.45 1.45
CA GLY A 77 37.72 12.40 1.80
C GLY A 77 38.36 13.76 2.10
N ARG A 78 37.54 14.81 2.20
CA ARG A 78 37.84 16.07 2.86
C ARG A 78 36.79 16.18 3.95
N GLY A 79 37.20 16.13 5.22
CA GLY A 79 36.31 16.51 6.33
C GLY A 79 35.59 17.83 6.00
N THR A 80 34.46 18.09 6.65
CA THR A 80 33.58 19.28 6.47
C THR A 80 34.28 20.64 6.53
N ARG A 81 35.59 20.67 6.76
CA ARG A 81 36.50 21.80 6.82
C ARG A 81 36.98 22.23 5.42
N GLY A 82 36.04 22.55 4.53
CA GLY A 82 36.29 22.66 3.09
C GLY A 82 35.93 23.98 2.41
N LYS A 83 36.03 25.13 3.10
CA LYS A 83 36.25 26.49 2.55
C LYS A 83 36.27 27.48 3.73
N LYS A 84 37.45 28.03 4.06
CA LYS A 84 37.55 29.21 4.95
C LYS A 84 36.72 30.33 4.32
N GLY A 85 35.63 30.71 4.97
CA GLY A 85 34.74 31.78 4.51
C GLY A 85 33.95 32.46 5.63
N THR A 86 33.90 31.90 6.83
CA THR A 86 33.35 32.60 8.01
C THR A 86 33.89 31.95 9.27
N ASP A 87 34.31 32.79 10.22
CA ASP A 87 34.89 32.39 11.49
C ASP A 87 33.98 31.47 12.30
N GLY A 88 34.56 30.36 12.79
CA GLY A 88 34.39 29.91 14.18
C GLY A 88 33.00 29.76 14.80
N SER A 89 31.90 29.72 14.05
CA SER A 89 30.59 29.50 14.65
C SER A 89 30.38 28.00 14.90
N SER A 90 30.52 27.61 16.18
CA SER A 90 30.19 26.27 16.71
C SER A 90 28.76 25.79 16.39
N GLU A 91 27.92 26.67 15.83
CA GLU A 91 26.57 26.40 15.39
C GLU A 91 26.49 25.38 14.23
N ASN A 92 27.54 25.28 13.40
CA ASN A 92 27.58 24.33 12.28
C ASN A 92 28.16 22.95 12.67
N ASP A 93 28.58 22.78 13.92
CA ASP A 93 29.08 21.48 14.41
C ASP A 93 27.92 20.49 14.54
N VAL A 94 28.18 19.22 14.21
CA VAL A 94 27.20 18.14 14.33
C VAL A 94 26.94 17.85 15.81
N ALA A 95 25.68 18.00 16.24
CA ALA A 95 25.22 17.63 17.56
C ALA A 95 24.73 16.17 17.59
N HIS A 96 23.93 15.78 16.60
CA HIS A 96 23.40 14.42 16.48
C HIS A 96 23.50 13.91 15.03
N CYS A 97 23.83 12.63 14.88
CA CYS A 97 23.84 11.93 13.60
C CYS A 97 23.31 10.51 13.83
N PHE A 98 22.21 10.19 13.18
CA PHE A 98 21.58 8.87 13.30
C PHE A 98 20.92 8.47 11.97
N THR A 99 20.59 7.18 11.87
CA THR A 99 19.92 6.61 10.71
C THR A 99 18.49 6.26 11.07
N CYS A 100 17.55 6.59 10.20
CA CYS A 100 16.16 6.21 10.34
C CYS A 100 15.61 5.80 8.97
N LYS A 101 14.41 5.22 8.95
CA LYS A 101 13.63 5.14 7.73
C LYS A 101 12.71 6.34 7.60
N ASP A 102 12.20 6.54 6.40
CA ASP A 102 11.36 7.70 6.07
C ASP A 102 10.03 7.71 6.85
N HIS A 103 9.50 6.56 7.26
CA HIS A 103 8.24 6.48 8.02
C HIS A 103 8.45 6.35 9.54
N ASP A 104 9.69 6.38 10.02
CA ASP A 104 9.97 6.29 11.44
C ASP A 104 9.64 7.63 12.13
N THR A 105 9.04 7.56 13.33
CA THR A 105 8.83 8.75 14.17
C THR A 105 10.07 8.98 15.05
N LEU A 106 10.58 10.21 15.05
CA LEU A 106 11.73 10.65 15.84
C LEU A 106 11.25 11.58 16.96
N LEU A 107 11.75 11.38 18.18
CA LEU A 107 11.42 12.16 19.39
C LEU A 107 12.68 12.79 19.99
#